data_AF-A0A3D1HK93-F1
#
_entry.id   AF-A0A3D1HK93-F1
#
_cell.length_a   1.000
_cell.length_b   1.000
_cell.length_c   1.000
_cell.angle_alpha   90.00
_cell.angle_beta   90.00
_cell.angle_gamma   90.00
#
_symmetry.space_group_name_H-M   'P 1'
#
loop_
_entity.id
_entity.type
_entity.pdbx_description
1 polymer ?
#
loop_
_entity_poly.entity_id
_entity_poly.type
_entity_poly.pdbx_seq_one_letter_code
_entity_poly.pdbx_strand_id
1 'polypeptide(L)'
;MKNIHRIILVAIIAAIVAFNYYGEYCAHCDGYGWDGCFTYRAMVLNGWDEYASGCISDYHSHRMLHFLIIHYIIKALSLPFSPHNVMLTCSIANTVMLAVAVFFFFRISNKEGWKRRTEIIVFSFLFFNFHVLKFMGYCPVMTDMPAFALCVALVYYCVSKNKVAVVVTGLISVVVFPILSLMAFLMLCLPDEPLRSFSDKEKDKEGYNANRILNATMRCLITVWLPLAFVTYIFFRLYVKNVGDYKSVFIARYPENIYISVAAILAYVIFYWFATSPLQVDFLAMLKPFRERRRIFLSIVAVVAFVAIYTLPTVLCYKGNFSLVNEFAQICQFPATDILIFLETPFVYLGLGFVFLMIKWKSVCRETMARGTGVYAILILAVVFLADIETRKIIYFYIFLLPMLAKVIEKLNISRARAITIVAIQLFLSFFWFRINVDGIKEAFATYDNEVYMQMPAQRYYMFQGPWQSHEMYLTFMFVALIFFFAYRGILKTESSCGETEENNKTENNKLK
;
A
#
# COMPACT_ATOMS: atom_id res chain seq x y z
N MET A 1 6.04 13.14 32.88
CA MET A 1 6.59 13.02 31.50
C MET A 1 5.46 12.87 30.48
N LYS A 2 5.14 13.91 29.69
CA LYS A 2 3.94 13.91 28.80
C LYS A 2 4.03 12.99 27.57
N ASN A 3 5.23 12.49 27.22
CA ASN A 3 5.49 11.75 25.96
C ASN A 3 6.15 10.36 26.15
N ILE A 4 6.05 9.76 27.33
CA ILE A 4 6.75 8.49 27.64
C ILE A 4 6.36 7.34 26.69
N HIS A 5 5.11 7.28 26.24
CA HIS A 5 4.64 6.25 25.33
C HIS A 5 5.31 6.33 23.95
N ARG A 6 5.62 7.54 23.46
CA ARG A 6 6.35 7.72 22.18
C ARG A 6 7.77 7.14 22.29
N ILE A 7 8.45 7.41 23.40
CA ILE A 7 9.80 6.88 23.66
C ILE A 7 9.76 5.35 23.68
N ILE A 8 8.78 4.75 24.38
CA ILE A 8 8.60 3.30 24.43
C ILE A 8 8.38 2.71 23.04
N LEU A 9 7.48 3.30 22.25
CA LEU A 9 7.18 2.84 20.89
C LEU A 9 8.42 2.89 19.97
N VAL A 10 9.18 3.99 20.04
CA VAL A 10 10.44 4.14 19.29
C VAL A 10 11.48 3.14 19.75
N ALA A 11 11.63 2.93 21.07
CA ALA A 11 12.57 1.97 21.62
C ALA A 11 12.25 0.53 21.18
N ILE A 12 10.97 0.15 21.15
CA ILE A 12 10.53 -1.17 20.67
C ILE A 12 10.91 -1.36 19.20
N ILE A 13 10.59 -0.40 18.32
CA ILE A 13 10.99 -0.47 16.91
C ILE A 13 12.51 -0.57 16.79
N ALA A 14 13.25 0.32 17.45
CA ALA A 14 14.70 0.36 17.35
C ALA A 14 15.34 -0.96 17.78
N ALA A 15 14.85 -1.56 18.88
CA ALA A 15 15.33 -2.86 19.35
C ALA A 15 15.06 -3.98 18.34
N ILE A 16 13.87 -4.04 17.76
CA ILE A 16 13.50 -5.08 16.77
C ILE A 16 14.27 -4.89 15.47
N VAL A 17 14.41 -3.65 15.00
CA VAL A 17 15.17 -3.35 13.78
C VAL A 17 16.64 -3.68 13.95
N ALA A 18 17.25 -3.33 15.09
CA ALA A 18 18.60 -3.74 15.42
C ALA A 18 18.72 -5.27 15.45
N PHE A 19 17.79 -5.97 16.12
CA PHE A 19 17.76 -7.43 16.17
C PHE A 19 17.72 -8.05 14.75
N ASN A 20 16.93 -7.50 13.83
CA ASN A 20 16.86 -8.02 12.46
C ASN A 20 18.14 -7.78 11.66
N TYR A 21 18.80 -6.63 11.81
CA TYR A 21 20.06 -6.36 11.11
C TYR A 21 21.21 -7.25 11.58
N TYR A 22 21.24 -7.64 12.85
CA TYR A 22 22.18 -8.65 13.36
C TYR A 22 21.71 -10.10 13.14
N GLY A 23 20.49 -10.28 12.63
CA GLY A 23 19.86 -11.57 12.44
C GLY A 23 20.21 -12.19 11.08
N GLU A 24 19.34 -11.99 10.10
CA GLU A 24 19.42 -12.66 8.81
C GLU A 24 19.22 -11.70 7.63
N TYR A 25 20.06 -11.88 6.62
CA TYR A 25 19.93 -11.24 5.32
C TYR A 25 19.42 -12.25 4.28
N CYS A 26 18.90 -11.74 3.16
CA CYS A 26 18.47 -12.57 2.05
C CYS A 26 19.54 -13.60 1.67
N ALA A 27 19.18 -14.88 1.65
CA ALA A 27 20.13 -15.93 1.29
C ALA A 27 20.51 -15.91 -0.20
N HIS A 28 19.77 -15.14 -1.01
CA HIS A 28 19.97 -15.06 -2.45
C HIS A 28 20.98 -13.97 -2.84
N CYS A 29 21.88 -14.32 -3.77
CA CYS A 29 22.85 -13.43 -4.40
C CYS A 29 23.54 -12.49 -3.39
N ASP A 30 24.27 -13.06 -2.43
CA ASP A 30 25.03 -12.33 -1.40
C ASP A 30 24.22 -11.27 -0.62
N GLY A 31 22.91 -11.48 -0.44
CA GLY A 31 22.03 -10.57 0.30
C GLY A 31 21.29 -9.54 -0.55
N TYR A 32 21.57 -9.45 -1.84
CA TYR A 32 20.90 -8.51 -2.73
C TYR A 32 19.43 -8.89 -3.04
N GLY A 33 19.08 -10.18 -3.01
CA GLY A 33 17.77 -10.65 -3.47
C GLY A 33 17.58 -10.55 -4.99
N TRP A 34 16.35 -10.68 -5.48
CA TRP A 34 16.05 -10.79 -6.93
C TRP A 34 16.36 -9.52 -7.73
N ASP A 35 15.52 -8.48 -7.66
CA ASP A 35 15.78 -7.19 -8.33
C ASP A 35 17.15 -6.61 -7.95
N GLY A 36 17.57 -6.87 -6.71
CA GLY A 36 18.85 -6.43 -6.19
C GLY A 36 20.05 -7.05 -6.89
N CYS A 37 20.00 -8.34 -7.21
CA CYS A 37 21.15 -9.08 -7.75
C CYS A 37 21.55 -8.59 -9.13
N PHE A 38 20.56 -8.41 -10.00
CA PHE A 38 20.80 -8.14 -11.42
C PHE A 38 20.85 -6.65 -11.72
N THR A 39 19.95 -5.85 -11.14
CA THR A 39 19.78 -4.46 -11.55
C THR A 39 20.28 -3.49 -10.48
N TYR A 40 19.84 -3.61 -9.23
CA TYR A 40 20.25 -2.63 -8.21
C TYR A 40 21.71 -2.74 -7.82
N ARG A 41 22.29 -3.94 -7.89
CA ARG A 41 23.74 -4.14 -7.74
C ARG A 41 24.50 -3.30 -8.75
N ALA A 42 24.19 -3.42 -10.04
CA ALA A 42 24.86 -2.65 -11.10
C ALA A 42 24.72 -1.14 -10.88
N MET A 43 23.52 -0.67 -10.52
CA MET A 43 23.27 0.74 -10.21
C MET A 43 24.11 1.26 -9.03
N VAL A 44 24.29 0.46 -7.98
CA VAL A 44 25.12 0.86 -6.83
C VAL A 44 26.60 0.81 -7.18
N LEU A 45 27.06 -0.17 -7.97
CA LEU A 45 28.47 -0.30 -8.35
C LEU A 45 28.89 0.81 -9.31
N ASN A 46 28.11 1.04 -10.35
CA ASN A 46 28.48 1.91 -11.48
C ASN A 46 27.91 3.33 -11.34
N GLY A 47 26.95 3.55 -10.43
CA GLY A 47 26.39 4.89 -10.19
C GLY A 47 25.69 5.45 -11.42
N TRP A 48 25.98 6.71 -11.77
CA TRP A 48 25.36 7.39 -12.92
C TRP A 48 25.67 6.71 -14.26
N ASP A 49 26.84 6.08 -14.39
CA ASP A 49 27.26 5.44 -15.64
C ASP A 49 26.31 4.30 -16.04
N GLU A 50 25.73 3.60 -15.06
CA GLU A 50 24.70 2.58 -15.32
C GLU A 50 23.47 3.20 -16.01
N TYR A 51 23.02 4.37 -15.55
CA TYR A 51 21.85 5.06 -16.11
C TYR A 51 22.16 5.68 -17.48
N ALA A 52 23.39 6.16 -17.66
CA ALA A 52 23.85 6.72 -18.93
C ALA A 52 24.10 5.64 -19.99
N SER A 53 24.36 4.38 -19.59
CA SER A 53 24.58 3.26 -20.50
C SER A 53 23.35 2.93 -21.38
N GLY A 54 22.14 3.27 -20.90
CA GLY A 54 20.87 2.90 -21.52
C GLY A 54 20.43 1.46 -21.26
N CYS A 55 21.15 0.68 -20.45
CA CYS A 55 20.82 -0.72 -20.15
C CYS A 55 19.70 -0.89 -19.11
N ILE A 56 19.14 0.21 -18.58
CA ILE A 56 18.13 0.18 -17.52
C ILE A 56 16.72 0.20 -18.12
N SER A 57 15.83 -0.66 -17.60
CA SER A 57 14.41 -0.67 -17.99
C SER A 57 13.64 0.53 -17.42
N ASP A 58 12.48 0.85 -17.99
CA ASP A 58 11.65 1.98 -17.57
C ASP A 58 11.24 1.91 -16.10
N TYR A 59 10.83 0.71 -15.63
CA TYR A 59 10.55 0.46 -14.21
C TYR A 59 11.69 0.86 -13.27
N HIS A 60 12.93 0.68 -13.73
CA HIS A 60 14.14 0.86 -12.95
C HIS A 60 14.71 2.29 -13.06
N SER A 61 14.46 3.01 -14.17
CA SER A 61 14.83 4.43 -14.32
C SER A 61 14.14 5.28 -13.24
N HIS A 62 12.91 4.92 -12.89
CA HIS A 62 12.11 5.55 -11.86
C HIS A 62 12.50 5.23 -10.41
N ARG A 63 13.59 4.48 -10.20
CA ARG A 63 14.06 4.01 -8.89
C ARG A 63 15.51 4.41 -8.61
N MET A 64 15.98 5.48 -9.27
CA MET A 64 17.40 5.82 -9.30
C MET A 64 17.95 6.47 -8.03
N LEU A 65 17.18 7.34 -7.38
CA LEU A 65 17.73 8.30 -6.42
C LEU A 65 18.37 7.62 -5.22
N HIS A 66 17.72 6.58 -4.69
CA HIS A 66 18.22 5.84 -3.54
C HIS A 66 19.59 5.21 -3.84
N PHE A 67 19.72 4.49 -4.96
CA PHE A 67 20.96 3.79 -5.29
C PHE A 67 22.10 4.74 -5.66
N LEU A 68 21.81 5.88 -6.29
CA LEU A 68 22.81 6.93 -6.52
C LEU A 68 23.34 7.50 -5.20
N ILE A 69 22.46 7.76 -4.23
CA ILE A 69 22.88 8.20 -2.89
C ILE A 69 23.80 7.16 -2.25
N ILE A 70 23.45 5.87 -2.30
CA ILE A 70 24.28 4.79 -1.75
C ILE A 70 25.65 4.74 -2.46
N HIS A 71 25.68 4.77 -3.80
CA HIS A 71 26.92 4.78 -4.57
C HIS A 71 27.86 5.89 -4.13
N TYR A 72 27.36 7.14 -4.09
CA TYR A 72 28.18 8.29 -3.74
C TYR A 72 28.61 8.32 -2.28
N ILE A 73 27.82 7.75 -1.35
CA ILE A 73 28.24 7.59 0.05
C ILE A 73 29.43 6.61 0.14
N ILE A 74 29.33 5.44 -0.49
CA ILE A 74 30.42 4.43 -0.48
C ILE A 74 31.68 5.01 -1.10
N LYS A 75 31.54 5.71 -2.24
CA LYS A 75 32.63 6.39 -2.94
C LYS A 75 33.28 7.48 -2.08
N ALA A 76 32.48 8.34 -1.45
CA ALA A 76 32.98 9.44 -0.60
C ALA A 76 33.74 8.94 0.63
N LEU A 77 33.31 7.80 1.20
CA LEU A 77 33.97 7.16 2.33
C LEU A 77 35.15 6.27 1.91
N SER A 78 35.45 6.17 0.60
CA SER A 78 36.50 5.30 0.05
C SER A 78 36.35 3.83 0.48
N LEU A 79 35.11 3.38 0.67
CA LEU A 79 34.80 2.00 1.04
C LEU A 79 34.84 1.11 -0.22
N PRO A 80 35.33 -0.14 -0.12
CA PRO A 80 35.22 -1.07 -1.24
C PRO A 80 33.74 -1.42 -1.48
N PHE A 81 33.35 -1.52 -2.74
CA PHE A 81 32.02 -1.93 -3.17
C PHE A 81 31.77 -3.45 -2.99
N SER A 82 31.98 -3.94 -1.78
CA SER A 82 31.67 -5.33 -1.40
C SER A 82 30.18 -5.49 -1.08
N PRO A 83 29.59 -6.69 -1.24
CA PRO A 83 28.21 -6.97 -0.82
C PRO A 83 27.92 -6.54 0.62
N HIS A 84 28.85 -6.82 1.53
CA HIS A 84 28.76 -6.41 2.94
C HIS A 84 28.59 -4.90 3.10
N ASN A 85 29.45 -4.11 2.47
CA ASN A 85 29.40 -2.65 2.61
C ASN A 85 28.14 -2.07 1.97
N VAL A 86 27.71 -2.60 0.82
CA VAL A 86 26.45 -2.18 0.19
C VAL A 86 25.26 -2.48 1.10
N MET A 87 25.15 -3.69 1.64
CA MET A 87 24.07 -4.06 2.57
C MET A 87 24.07 -3.19 3.82
N LEU A 88 25.23 -2.91 4.41
CA LEU A 88 25.36 -2.07 5.59
C LEU A 88 24.93 -0.63 5.29
N THR A 89 25.43 -0.03 4.21
CA THR A 89 25.06 1.35 3.82
C THR A 89 23.56 1.46 3.52
N CYS A 90 22.98 0.49 2.80
CA CYS A 90 21.53 0.43 2.57
C CYS A 90 20.74 0.27 3.87
N SER A 91 21.20 -0.57 4.80
CA SER A 91 20.56 -0.77 6.11
C SER A 91 20.57 0.51 6.95
N ILE A 92 21.68 1.24 6.97
CA ILE A 92 21.78 2.55 7.62
C ILE A 92 20.82 3.54 6.97
N ALA A 93 20.81 3.63 5.63
CA ALA A 93 19.91 4.52 4.91
C ALA A 93 18.43 4.21 5.20
N ASN A 94 18.04 2.93 5.20
CA ASN A 94 16.69 2.49 5.54
C ASN A 94 16.32 2.84 6.99
N THR A 95 17.26 2.72 7.93
CA THR A 95 17.08 3.13 9.33
C THR A 95 16.84 4.64 9.44
N VAL A 96 17.59 5.45 8.70
CA VAL A 96 17.39 6.90 8.64
C VAL A 96 16.01 7.22 8.06
N MET A 97 15.60 6.56 6.97
CA MET A 97 14.27 6.71 6.39
C MET A 97 13.17 6.30 7.38
N LEU A 98 13.37 5.25 8.18
CA LEU A 98 12.45 4.85 9.25
C LEU A 98 12.32 5.93 10.33
N ALA A 99 13.44 6.52 10.76
CA ALA A 99 13.42 7.62 11.71
C ALA A 99 12.66 8.84 11.15
N VAL A 100 12.84 9.15 9.86
CA VAL A 100 12.08 10.21 9.16
C VAL A 100 10.59 9.88 9.14
N ALA A 101 10.21 8.64 8.81
CA ALA A 101 8.81 8.21 8.83
C ALA A 101 8.18 8.32 10.23
N VAL A 102 8.89 7.88 11.28
CA VAL A 102 8.46 7.99 12.68
C VAL A 102 8.30 9.46 13.10
N PHE A 103 9.24 10.32 12.70
CA PHE A 103 9.13 11.76 12.94
C PHE A 103 7.85 12.32 12.32
N PHE A 104 7.61 12.09 11.03
CA PHE A 104 6.41 12.58 10.36
C PHE A 104 5.13 11.97 10.92
N PHE A 105 5.13 10.71 11.34
CA PHE A 105 3.99 10.10 12.01
C PHE A 105 3.59 10.87 13.27
N PHE A 106 4.53 11.18 14.16
CA PHE A 106 4.20 11.95 15.37
C PHE A 106 3.79 13.39 15.04
N ARG A 107 4.30 13.96 13.95
CA ARG A 107 3.84 15.26 13.44
C ARG A 107 2.40 15.19 12.92
N ILE A 108 2.00 14.13 12.22
CA ILE A 108 0.62 13.86 11.80
C ILE A 108 -0.28 13.76 13.04
N SER A 109 0.11 12.92 14.00
CA SER A 109 -0.66 12.72 15.23
C SER A 109 -0.87 14.01 16.02
N ASN A 110 0.17 14.84 16.17
CA ASN A 110 0.04 16.16 16.80
C ASN A 110 -0.90 17.09 16.01
N LYS A 111 -0.82 17.07 14.67
CA LYS A 111 -1.62 17.95 13.80
C LYS A 111 -3.09 17.56 13.79
N GLU A 112 -3.39 16.27 13.88
CA GLU A 112 -4.75 15.72 13.96
C GLU A 112 -5.29 15.67 15.40
N GLY A 113 -4.44 15.89 16.41
CA GLY A 113 -4.84 15.95 17.81
C GLY A 113 -5.28 14.60 18.40
N TRP A 114 -4.67 13.49 17.96
CA TRP A 114 -5.08 12.15 18.40
C TRP A 114 -4.85 11.93 19.91
N LYS A 115 -5.78 11.20 20.55
CA LYS A 115 -5.54 10.69 21.91
C LYS A 115 -4.38 9.70 21.88
N ARG A 116 -3.67 9.58 23.00
CA ARG A 116 -2.54 8.65 23.18
C ARG A 116 -2.87 7.21 22.76
N ARG A 117 -4.09 6.73 23.04
CA ARG A 117 -4.52 5.37 22.70
C ARG A 117 -4.61 5.17 21.19
N THR A 118 -5.24 6.12 20.49
CA THR A 118 -5.34 6.14 19.03
C THR A 118 -3.94 6.23 18.41
N GLU A 119 -3.08 7.11 18.93
CA GLU A 119 -1.69 7.21 18.46
C GLU A 119 -0.95 5.87 18.59
N ILE A 120 -1.05 5.19 19.74
CA ILE A 120 -0.41 3.88 19.96
C ILE A 120 -0.93 2.82 18.96
N ILE A 121 -2.24 2.73 18.77
CA ILE A 121 -2.85 1.74 17.87
C ILE A 121 -2.43 2.02 16.42
N VAL A 122 -2.57 3.26 15.96
CA VAL A 122 -2.26 3.62 14.57
C VAL A 122 -0.75 3.56 14.31
N PHE A 123 0.07 3.85 15.31
CA PHE A 123 1.52 3.61 15.22
C PHE A 123 1.81 2.11 15.00
N SER A 124 1.16 1.23 15.76
CA SER A 124 1.33 -0.22 15.56
C SER A 124 0.87 -0.68 14.18
N PHE A 125 -0.24 -0.13 13.67
CA PHE A 125 -0.72 -0.43 12.32
C PHE A 125 0.28 0.01 11.23
N LEU A 126 0.88 1.19 11.39
CA LEU A 126 1.84 1.71 10.42
C LEU A 126 3.20 1.00 10.46
N PHE A 127 3.71 0.69 11.66
CA PHE A 127 5.10 0.26 11.82
C PHE A 127 5.29 -1.17 12.32
N PHE A 128 4.29 -1.81 12.94
CA PHE A 128 4.41 -3.19 13.40
C PHE A 128 3.85 -4.15 12.36
N ASN A 129 4.47 -4.19 11.19
CA ASN A 129 4.08 -5.05 10.08
C ASN A 129 5.32 -5.70 9.44
N PHE A 130 5.09 -6.68 8.56
CA PHE A 130 6.18 -7.45 7.95
C PHE A 130 7.14 -6.56 7.16
N HIS A 131 6.64 -5.54 6.48
CA HIS A 131 7.46 -4.60 5.72
C HIS A 131 8.56 -3.96 6.58
N VAL A 132 8.16 -3.31 7.67
CA VAL A 132 9.05 -2.50 8.50
C VAL A 132 9.88 -3.36 9.45
N LEU A 133 9.26 -4.37 10.08
CA LEU A 133 9.92 -5.14 11.14
C LEU A 133 10.62 -6.40 10.65
N LYS A 134 10.50 -6.77 9.36
CA LYS A 134 11.19 -7.95 8.82
C LYS A 134 11.83 -7.70 7.46
N PHE A 135 11.03 -7.30 6.48
CA PHE A 135 11.46 -7.19 5.08
C PHE A 135 12.55 -6.12 4.87
N MET A 136 12.43 -4.95 5.52
CA MET A 136 13.42 -3.87 5.45
C MET A 136 14.83 -4.32 5.89
N GLY A 137 14.91 -5.23 6.87
CA GLY A 137 16.17 -5.80 7.35
C GLY A 137 16.67 -6.94 6.47
N TYR A 138 15.76 -7.82 6.06
CA TYR A 138 16.07 -9.01 5.27
C TYR A 138 16.52 -8.70 3.83
N CYS A 139 15.87 -7.73 3.17
CA CYS A 139 16.16 -7.27 1.81
C CYS A 139 16.45 -5.76 1.81
N PRO A 140 17.60 -5.30 2.34
CA PRO A 140 17.85 -3.87 2.53
C PRO A 140 18.11 -3.12 1.21
N VAL A 141 18.52 -3.82 0.13
CA VAL A 141 18.84 -3.21 -1.17
C VAL A 141 17.57 -3.08 -2.02
N MET A 142 16.63 -2.24 -1.56
CA MET A 142 15.31 -2.04 -2.17
C MET A 142 14.88 -0.58 -2.03
N THR A 143 13.93 -0.12 -2.86
CA THR A 143 13.40 1.27 -2.79
C THR A 143 12.18 1.42 -1.89
N ASP A 144 11.67 0.33 -1.33
CA ASP A 144 10.43 0.28 -0.58
C ASP A 144 10.46 1.19 0.66
N MET A 145 11.56 1.22 1.42
CA MET A 145 11.65 2.03 2.64
C MET A 145 11.77 3.55 2.38
N PRO A 146 12.59 4.02 1.42
CA PRO A 146 12.52 5.40 0.94
C PRO A 146 11.11 5.81 0.50
N ALA A 147 10.43 4.95 -0.27
CA ALA A 147 9.07 5.20 -0.71
C ALA A 147 8.08 5.26 0.46
N PHE A 148 8.21 4.36 1.44
CA PHE A 148 7.44 4.35 2.68
C PHE A 148 7.59 5.69 3.44
N ALA A 149 8.82 6.15 3.64
CA ALA A 149 9.09 7.41 4.35
C ALA A 149 8.55 8.63 3.59
N LEU A 150 8.72 8.68 2.27
CA LEU A 150 8.16 9.73 1.42
C LEU A 150 6.63 9.74 1.46
N CYS A 151 5.98 8.57 1.51
CA CYS A 151 4.53 8.47 1.65
C CYS A 151 4.05 9.05 2.99
N VAL A 152 4.69 8.71 4.11
CA VAL A 152 4.34 9.28 5.42
C VAL A 152 4.57 10.81 5.45
N ALA A 153 5.65 11.30 4.84
CA ALA A 153 5.89 12.73 4.68
C ALA A 153 4.81 13.41 3.82
N LEU A 154 4.44 12.78 2.71
CA LEU A 154 3.38 13.25 1.80
C LEU A 154 2.04 13.37 2.53
N VAL A 155 1.68 12.38 3.35
CA VAL A 155 0.49 12.42 4.22
C VAL A 155 0.58 13.58 5.19
N TYR A 156 1.73 13.79 5.86
CA TYR A 156 1.90 14.93 6.76
C TYR A 156 1.69 16.27 6.06
N TYR A 157 2.25 16.45 4.86
CA TYR A 157 2.11 17.70 4.11
C TYR A 157 0.69 17.92 3.58
N CYS A 158 -0.01 16.84 3.23
CA CYS A 158 -1.44 16.87 2.92
C CYS A 158 -2.25 17.37 4.13
N VAL A 159 -2.08 16.73 5.30
CA VAL A 159 -2.76 17.10 6.55
C VAL A 159 -2.40 18.53 6.99
N SER A 160 -1.16 18.95 6.74
CA SER A 160 -0.67 20.29 7.06
C SER A 160 -1.06 21.36 6.03
N LYS A 161 -1.70 20.97 4.92
CA LYS A 161 -2.02 21.83 3.78
C LYS A 161 -0.80 22.58 3.20
N ASN A 162 0.38 21.97 3.27
CA ASN A 162 1.62 22.57 2.75
C ASN A 162 1.86 22.14 1.29
N LYS A 163 1.29 22.91 0.35
CA LYS A 163 1.36 22.59 -1.09
C LYS A 163 2.77 22.56 -1.66
N VAL A 164 3.66 23.45 -1.20
CA VAL A 164 5.06 23.48 -1.65
C VAL A 164 5.76 22.18 -1.28
N ALA A 165 5.59 21.72 -0.05
CA ALA A 165 6.18 20.45 0.39
C ALA A 165 5.58 19.24 -0.33
N VAL A 166 4.28 19.28 -0.68
CA VAL A 166 3.65 18.26 -1.54
C VAL A 166 4.29 18.25 -2.94
N VAL A 167 4.54 19.41 -3.57
CA VAL A 167 5.25 19.50 -4.85
C VAL A 167 6.64 18.88 -4.75
N VAL A 168 7.46 19.33 -3.78
CA VAL A 168 8.82 18.82 -3.61
C VAL A 168 8.84 17.32 -3.37
N THR A 169 7.97 16.81 -2.50
CA THR A 169 7.86 15.37 -2.22
C THR A 169 7.41 14.60 -3.46
N GLY A 170 6.47 15.14 -4.23
CA GLY A 170 6.00 14.56 -5.48
C GLY A 170 7.08 14.48 -6.57
N LEU A 171 7.93 15.51 -6.69
CA LEU A 171 9.06 15.53 -7.62
C LEU A 171 10.13 14.50 -7.24
N ILE A 172 10.51 14.46 -5.96
CA ILE A 172 11.44 13.43 -5.45
C ILE A 172 10.89 12.03 -5.70
N SER A 173 9.58 11.85 -5.52
CA SER A 173 8.91 10.56 -5.72
C SER A 173 8.99 10.03 -7.16
N VAL A 174 9.15 10.88 -8.17
CA VAL A 174 9.28 10.45 -9.58
C VAL A 174 10.46 9.49 -9.78
N VAL A 175 11.54 9.70 -9.03
CA VAL A 175 12.81 8.96 -9.13
C VAL A 175 13.05 7.99 -7.97
N VAL A 176 12.03 7.79 -7.13
CA VAL A 176 12.04 6.80 -6.03
C VAL A 176 10.92 5.78 -6.21
N PHE A 177 9.68 6.26 -6.36
CA PHE A 177 8.50 5.43 -6.51
C PHE A 177 7.33 6.21 -7.16
N PRO A 178 7.08 6.05 -8.47
CA PRO A 178 6.25 6.96 -9.25
C PRO A 178 4.79 7.10 -8.80
N ILE A 179 4.19 6.08 -8.18
CA ILE A 179 2.80 6.14 -7.69
C ILE A 179 2.61 7.28 -6.68
N LEU A 180 3.63 7.59 -5.88
CA LEU A 180 3.59 8.67 -4.89
C LEU A 180 3.58 10.04 -5.56
N SER A 181 4.24 10.18 -6.72
CA SER A 181 4.19 11.38 -7.52
C SER A 181 2.78 11.61 -8.08
N LEU A 182 2.13 10.54 -8.56
CA LEU A 182 0.73 10.59 -8.99
C LEU A 182 -0.20 11.00 -7.83
N MET A 183 -0.01 10.44 -6.62
CA MET A 183 -0.79 10.84 -5.44
C MET A 183 -0.59 12.33 -5.12
N ALA A 184 0.66 12.82 -5.13
CA ALA A 184 0.96 14.24 -4.92
C ALA A 184 0.29 15.13 -5.98
N PHE A 185 0.37 14.72 -7.24
CA PHE A 185 -0.25 15.40 -8.37
C PHE A 185 -1.78 15.54 -8.21
N LEU A 186 -2.45 14.44 -7.84
CA LEU A 186 -3.91 14.45 -7.62
C LEU A 186 -4.31 15.43 -6.50
N MET A 187 -3.54 15.51 -5.42
CA MET A 187 -3.81 16.47 -4.34
C MET A 187 -3.56 17.92 -4.72
N LEU A 188 -2.65 18.18 -5.67
CA LEU A 188 -2.33 19.54 -6.11
C LEU A 188 -3.34 20.07 -7.13
N CYS A 189 -3.78 19.20 -8.05
CA CYS A 189 -4.61 19.59 -9.18
C CYS A 189 -6.10 19.55 -8.88
N LEU A 190 -6.52 18.66 -7.99
CA LEU A 190 -7.94 18.51 -7.65
C LEU A 190 -8.34 19.44 -6.50
N PRO A 191 -9.61 19.87 -6.46
CA PRO A 191 -10.11 20.73 -5.39
C PRO A 191 -9.99 20.11 -3.99
N ASP A 192 -9.61 20.94 -3.01
CA ASP A 192 -9.57 20.60 -1.57
C ASP A 192 -10.95 20.73 -0.90
N GLU A 193 -12.00 21.06 -1.66
CA GLU A 193 -13.35 21.29 -1.16
C GLU A 193 -13.97 19.95 -0.70
N PRO A 194 -14.50 19.86 0.54
CA PRO A 194 -15.11 18.63 1.03
C PRO A 194 -16.22 18.15 0.11
N LEU A 195 -16.19 16.86 -0.22
CA LEU A 195 -17.25 16.23 -0.99
C LEU A 195 -18.42 15.94 -0.07
N ARG A 196 -19.63 16.33 -0.48
CA ARG A 196 -20.86 15.91 0.19
C ARG A 196 -21.05 14.42 -0.02
N SER A 197 -20.99 13.65 1.06
CA SER A 197 -21.31 12.23 1.05
C SER A 197 -22.82 12.05 1.05
N PHE A 198 -23.35 11.21 0.15
CA PHE A 198 -24.77 10.84 0.18
C PHE A 198 -25.08 10.05 1.45
N SER A 199 -25.70 10.70 2.42
CA SER A 199 -26.32 10.04 3.57
C SER A 199 -27.58 9.33 3.13
N ASP A 200 -27.83 8.14 3.68
CA ASP A 200 -29.09 7.39 3.46
C ASP A 200 -30.34 8.21 3.88
N LYS A 201 -30.18 9.24 4.74
CA LYS A 201 -31.27 10.14 5.18
C LYS A 201 -31.57 11.31 4.23
N GLU A 202 -30.72 11.58 3.25
CA GLU A 202 -30.92 12.70 2.28
C GLU A 202 -31.42 12.23 0.91
N LYS A 203 -31.56 10.91 0.70
CA LYS A 203 -32.05 10.30 -0.55
C LYS A 203 -33.50 10.67 -0.89
N ASP A 204 -34.30 11.10 0.09
CA ASP A 204 -35.74 11.31 -0.06
C ASP A 204 -36.14 12.76 -0.43
N LYS A 205 -35.19 13.67 -0.68
CA LYS A 205 -35.53 15.03 -1.14
C LYS A 205 -35.69 15.06 -2.66
N GLU A 206 -36.85 15.51 -3.15
CA GLU A 206 -37.14 15.65 -4.58
C GLU A 206 -36.11 16.57 -5.28
N GLY A 207 -35.53 16.10 -6.40
CA GLY A 207 -34.46 16.77 -7.15
C GLY A 207 -33.07 16.11 -7.07
N TYR A 208 -32.89 15.13 -6.18
CA TYR A 208 -31.59 14.49 -5.87
C TYR A 208 -31.16 13.34 -6.81
N ASN A 209 -31.92 13.05 -7.88
CA ASN A 209 -31.71 11.90 -8.77
C ASN A 209 -30.54 12.04 -9.77
N ALA A 210 -29.98 13.25 -9.96
CA ALA A 210 -29.07 13.55 -11.08
C ALA A 210 -27.71 12.81 -11.05
N ASN A 211 -27.32 12.20 -9.92
CA ASN A 211 -26.02 11.52 -9.78
C ASN A 211 -26.11 9.99 -9.65
N ARG A 212 -27.32 9.40 -9.66
CA ARG A 212 -27.48 7.95 -9.47
C ARG A 212 -26.82 7.17 -10.60
N ILE A 213 -26.99 7.63 -11.84
CA ILE A 213 -26.40 7.01 -13.03
C ILE A 213 -24.87 7.11 -12.97
N LEU A 214 -24.30 8.30 -12.71
CA LEU A 214 -22.85 8.49 -12.64
C LEU A 214 -22.19 7.64 -11.54
N ASN A 215 -22.81 7.56 -10.35
CA ASN A 215 -22.32 6.68 -9.28
C ASN A 215 -22.45 5.19 -9.63
N ALA A 216 -23.55 4.80 -10.27
CA ALA A 216 -23.72 3.43 -10.76
C ALA A 216 -22.68 3.09 -11.84
N THR A 217 -22.38 4.02 -12.76
CA THR A 217 -21.37 3.87 -13.80
C THR A 217 -19.98 3.76 -13.19
N MET A 218 -19.57 4.65 -12.29
CA MET A 218 -18.28 4.55 -11.60
C MET A 218 -18.14 3.20 -10.89
N ARG A 219 -19.17 2.79 -10.14
CA ARG A 219 -19.20 1.51 -9.45
C ARG A 219 -19.09 0.33 -10.41
N CYS A 220 -19.81 0.37 -11.53
CA CYS A 220 -19.74 -0.63 -12.58
C CYS A 220 -18.32 -0.70 -13.15
N LEU A 221 -17.75 0.44 -13.58
CA LEU A 221 -16.39 0.50 -14.12
C LEU A 221 -15.35 -0.09 -13.15
N ILE A 222 -15.39 0.29 -11.87
CA ILE A 222 -14.45 -0.21 -10.85
C ILE A 222 -14.68 -1.71 -10.54
N THR A 223 -15.91 -2.20 -10.64
CA THR A 223 -16.21 -3.61 -10.35
C THR A 223 -15.87 -4.52 -11.54
N VAL A 224 -16.02 -4.00 -12.76
CA VAL A 224 -16.04 -4.80 -13.99
C VAL A 224 -14.72 -4.69 -14.77
N TRP A 225 -13.89 -3.67 -14.55
CA TRP A 225 -12.61 -3.49 -15.29
C TRP A 225 -11.69 -4.71 -15.22
N LEU A 226 -11.50 -5.30 -14.03
CA LEU A 226 -10.57 -6.41 -13.85
C LEU A 226 -11.07 -7.69 -14.51
N PRO A 227 -12.33 -8.14 -14.31
CA PRO A 227 -12.88 -9.25 -15.09
C PRO A 227 -12.74 -9.07 -16.60
N LEU A 228 -13.04 -7.86 -17.14
CA LEU A 228 -12.85 -7.61 -18.58
C LEU A 228 -11.39 -7.69 -19.00
N ALA A 229 -10.49 -7.10 -18.21
CA ALA A 229 -9.08 -7.10 -18.51
C ALA A 229 -8.50 -8.53 -18.46
N PHE A 230 -8.95 -9.35 -17.50
CA PHE A 230 -8.58 -10.76 -17.41
C PHE A 230 -9.12 -11.59 -18.59
N VAL A 231 -10.40 -11.43 -18.97
CA VAL A 231 -10.96 -12.11 -20.15
C VAL A 231 -10.22 -11.71 -21.42
N THR A 232 -9.94 -10.41 -21.58
CA THR A 232 -9.17 -9.90 -22.73
C THR A 232 -7.75 -10.47 -22.75
N TYR A 233 -7.11 -10.58 -21.58
CA TYR A 233 -5.79 -11.18 -21.43
C TYR A 233 -5.76 -12.66 -21.77
N ILE A 234 -6.70 -13.45 -21.24
CA ILE A 234 -6.82 -14.88 -21.58
C ILE A 234 -7.05 -15.04 -23.07
N PHE A 235 -7.98 -14.28 -23.65
CA PHE A 235 -8.28 -14.33 -25.08
C PHE A 235 -7.01 -14.05 -25.92
N PHE A 236 -6.27 -13.00 -25.56
CA PHE A 236 -5.02 -12.67 -26.21
C PHE A 236 -3.98 -13.80 -26.09
N ARG A 237 -3.81 -14.39 -24.90
CA ARG A 237 -2.82 -15.46 -24.68
C ARG A 237 -3.16 -16.74 -25.44
N LEU A 238 -4.40 -17.21 -25.31
CA LEU A 238 -4.80 -18.48 -25.92
C LEU A 238 -4.94 -18.37 -27.45
N TYR A 239 -5.60 -17.32 -27.95
CA TYR A 239 -5.97 -17.25 -29.37
C TYR A 239 -5.03 -16.39 -30.22
N VAL A 240 -4.39 -15.36 -29.66
CA VAL A 240 -3.46 -14.50 -30.43
C VAL A 240 -2.02 -14.99 -30.30
N LYS A 241 -1.63 -15.46 -29.11
CA LYS A 241 -0.29 -16.01 -28.85
C LYS A 241 -0.21 -17.53 -28.97
N ASN A 242 -1.31 -18.22 -29.28
CA ASN A 242 -1.38 -19.69 -29.42
C ASN A 242 -0.76 -20.44 -28.24
N VAL A 243 -0.98 -19.93 -27.02
CA VAL A 243 -0.55 -20.59 -25.79
C VAL A 243 -1.44 -21.81 -25.56
N GLY A 244 -0.86 -23.01 -25.63
CA GLY A 244 -1.62 -24.27 -25.74
C GLY A 244 -2.30 -24.76 -24.47
N ASP A 245 -2.05 -24.14 -23.30
CA ASP A 245 -2.64 -24.55 -22.02
C ASP A 245 -3.07 -23.33 -21.18
N TYR A 246 -4.21 -23.46 -20.50
CA TYR A 246 -4.74 -22.48 -19.56
C TYR A 246 -3.76 -22.18 -18.41
N LYS A 247 -3.05 -23.18 -17.88
CA LYS A 247 -2.07 -22.92 -16.78
C LYS A 247 -0.95 -21.99 -17.25
N SER A 248 -0.49 -22.16 -18.48
CA SER A 248 0.55 -21.32 -19.07
C SER A 248 0.09 -19.89 -19.41
N VAL A 249 -1.19 -19.55 -19.17
CA VAL A 249 -1.65 -18.16 -19.15
C VAL A 249 -1.14 -17.44 -17.90
N PHE A 250 -0.94 -18.16 -16.79
CA PHE A 250 -0.46 -17.59 -15.54
C PHE A 250 1.07 -17.55 -15.48
N ILE A 251 1.63 -16.49 -14.89
CA ILE A 251 3.08 -16.21 -14.88
C ILE A 251 3.79 -16.80 -13.65
N ALA A 252 3.17 -16.74 -12.47
CA ALA A 252 3.80 -17.15 -11.21
C ALA A 252 2.99 -18.22 -10.46
N ARG A 253 1.67 -18.06 -10.42
CA ARG A 253 0.74 -18.96 -9.73
C ARG A 253 -0.50 -19.17 -10.60
N TYR A 254 -0.96 -20.41 -10.70
CA TYR A 254 -2.18 -20.78 -11.40
C TYR A 254 -3.19 -21.36 -10.41
N PRO A 255 -4.51 -21.25 -10.67
CA PRO A 255 -5.52 -21.88 -9.83
C PRO A 255 -5.42 -23.41 -9.93
N GLU A 256 -5.67 -24.14 -8.83
CA GLU A 256 -5.64 -25.62 -8.83
C GLU A 256 -6.64 -26.21 -9.84
N ASN A 257 -7.77 -25.53 -10.05
CA ASN A 257 -8.74 -25.85 -11.08
C ASN A 257 -9.50 -24.59 -11.56
N ILE A 258 -10.19 -24.71 -12.70
CA ILE A 258 -10.93 -23.60 -13.32
C ILE A 258 -12.06 -23.05 -12.43
N TYR A 259 -12.69 -23.88 -11.60
CA TYR A 259 -13.78 -23.44 -10.71
C TYR A 259 -13.30 -22.48 -9.64
N ILE A 260 -12.07 -22.65 -9.14
CA ILE A 260 -11.45 -21.69 -8.21
C ILE A 260 -11.29 -20.33 -8.89
N SER A 261 -10.84 -20.28 -10.14
CA SER A 261 -10.72 -19.02 -10.87
C SER A 261 -12.06 -18.33 -11.09
N VAL A 262 -13.10 -19.09 -11.48
CA VAL A 262 -14.47 -18.57 -11.61
C VAL A 262 -14.97 -18.03 -10.26
N ALA A 263 -14.81 -18.80 -9.18
CA ALA A 263 -15.21 -18.39 -7.84
C ALA A 263 -14.44 -17.15 -7.36
N ALA A 264 -13.15 -17.04 -7.68
CA ALA A 264 -12.31 -15.91 -7.33
C ALA A 264 -12.74 -14.62 -8.04
N ILE A 265 -13.08 -14.70 -9.33
CA ILE A 265 -13.63 -13.58 -10.10
C ILE A 265 -15.01 -13.17 -9.55
N LEU A 266 -15.89 -14.13 -9.24
CA LEU A 266 -17.18 -13.84 -8.62
C LEU A 266 -17.00 -13.16 -7.26
N ALA A 267 -16.08 -13.66 -6.43
CA ALA A 267 -15.76 -13.08 -5.13
C ALA A 267 -15.20 -11.64 -5.28
N TYR A 268 -14.34 -11.41 -6.28
CA TYR A 268 -13.86 -10.07 -6.64
C TYR A 268 -15.04 -9.14 -6.98
N VAL A 269 -15.93 -9.55 -7.89
CA VAL A 269 -17.09 -8.74 -8.30
C VAL A 269 -17.99 -8.42 -7.10
N ILE A 270 -18.29 -9.41 -6.26
CA ILE A 270 -19.10 -9.23 -5.05
C ILE A 270 -18.41 -8.26 -4.08
N PHE A 271 -17.13 -8.46 -3.81
CA PHE A 271 -16.37 -7.59 -2.91
C PHE A 271 -16.35 -6.14 -3.42
N TYR A 272 -15.95 -5.92 -4.67
CA TYR A 272 -15.85 -4.58 -5.25
C TYR A 272 -17.21 -3.89 -5.36
N TRP A 273 -18.28 -4.65 -5.62
CA TRP A 273 -19.63 -4.13 -5.56
C TRP A 273 -19.91 -3.55 -4.16
N PHE A 274 -19.64 -4.29 -3.08
CA PHE A 274 -19.87 -3.77 -1.74
C PHE A 274 -18.87 -2.67 -1.33
N ALA A 275 -17.59 -2.80 -1.70
CA ALA A 275 -16.54 -1.83 -1.38
C ALA A 275 -16.76 -0.47 -2.04
N THR A 276 -17.35 -0.43 -3.23
CA THR A 276 -17.67 0.84 -3.92
C THR A 276 -18.98 1.47 -3.47
N SER A 277 -19.86 0.73 -2.79
CA SER A 277 -21.16 1.25 -2.35
C SER A 277 -21.08 2.49 -1.46
N PRO A 278 -20.11 2.64 -0.54
CA PRO A 278 -19.94 3.86 0.28
C PRO A 278 -19.30 5.04 -0.46
N LEU A 279 -18.79 4.86 -1.68
CA LEU A 279 -18.05 5.88 -2.44
C LEU A 279 -18.99 6.80 -3.24
N GLN A 280 -20.22 7.00 -2.77
CA GLN A 280 -21.18 7.80 -3.50
C GLN A 280 -20.89 9.29 -3.33
N VAL A 281 -20.71 10.01 -4.44
CA VAL A 281 -20.37 11.44 -4.47
C VAL A 281 -21.19 12.22 -5.51
N ASP A 282 -21.48 13.49 -5.20
CA ASP A 282 -22.11 14.41 -6.14
C ASP A 282 -21.08 14.81 -7.22
N PHE A 283 -21.06 14.05 -8.32
CA PHE A 283 -20.14 14.26 -9.44
C PHE A 283 -20.30 15.64 -10.08
N LEU A 284 -21.53 16.14 -10.18
CA LEU A 284 -21.79 17.47 -10.72
C LEU A 284 -21.19 18.56 -9.83
N ALA A 285 -21.33 18.44 -8.51
CA ALA A 285 -20.66 19.34 -7.56
C ALA A 285 -19.13 19.20 -7.61
N MET A 286 -18.62 17.98 -7.72
CA MET A 286 -17.18 17.71 -7.85
C MET A 286 -16.57 18.35 -9.11
N LEU A 287 -17.34 18.40 -10.20
CA LEU A 287 -16.93 19.02 -11.48
C LEU A 287 -17.19 20.53 -11.55
N LYS A 288 -18.04 21.08 -10.67
CA LYS A 288 -18.36 22.53 -10.65
C LYS A 288 -17.12 23.44 -10.57
N PRO A 289 -16.10 23.14 -9.73
CA PRO A 289 -14.79 23.79 -9.76
C PRO A 289 -14.16 23.97 -11.14
N PHE A 290 -14.35 23.00 -12.04
CA PHE A 290 -13.78 23.00 -13.38
C PHE A 290 -14.61 23.80 -14.39
N ARG A 291 -15.66 24.54 -13.98
CA ARG A 291 -16.34 25.49 -14.88
C ARG A 291 -15.51 26.76 -15.12
N GLU A 292 -14.60 27.07 -14.21
CA GLU A 292 -13.72 28.22 -14.35
C GLU A 292 -12.60 27.93 -15.35
N ARG A 293 -12.55 28.69 -16.46
CA ARG A 293 -11.52 28.53 -17.51
C ARG A 293 -10.10 28.56 -16.95
N ARG A 294 -9.84 29.39 -15.94
CA ARG A 294 -8.55 29.48 -15.25
C ARG A 294 -8.18 28.15 -14.59
N ARG A 295 -9.13 27.49 -13.92
CA ARG A 295 -8.89 26.21 -13.22
C ARG A 295 -8.66 25.07 -14.21
N ILE A 296 -9.41 25.03 -15.32
CA ILE A 296 -9.15 24.09 -16.44
C ILE A 296 -7.74 24.31 -16.96
N PHE A 297 -7.38 25.55 -17.32
CA PHE A 297 -6.06 25.87 -17.86
C PHE A 297 -4.93 25.45 -16.90
N LEU A 298 -5.03 25.80 -15.62
CA LEU A 298 -4.05 25.39 -14.60
C LEU A 298 -3.96 23.87 -14.46
N SER A 299 -5.09 23.16 -14.55
CA SER A 299 -5.11 21.70 -14.49
C SER A 299 -4.45 21.08 -15.71
N ILE A 300 -4.70 21.60 -16.92
CA ILE A 300 -4.05 21.15 -18.15
C ILE A 300 -2.54 21.41 -18.08
N VAL A 301 -2.12 22.61 -17.68
CA VAL A 301 -0.70 22.93 -17.50
C VAL A 301 -0.05 21.99 -16.49
N ALA A 302 -0.73 21.71 -15.37
CA ALA A 302 -0.23 20.79 -14.37
C ALA A 302 -0.13 19.36 -14.90
N VAL A 303 -1.13 18.87 -15.66
CA VAL A 303 -1.08 17.54 -16.31
C VAL A 303 0.10 17.48 -17.27
N VAL A 304 0.28 18.48 -18.15
CA VAL A 304 1.38 18.53 -19.11
C VAL A 304 2.73 18.56 -18.40
N ALA A 305 2.87 19.40 -17.36
CA ALA A 305 4.09 19.46 -16.56
C ALA A 305 4.36 18.14 -15.84
N PHE A 306 3.34 17.51 -15.25
CA PHE A 306 3.47 16.21 -14.61
C PHE A 306 3.91 15.15 -15.60
N VAL A 307 3.27 15.04 -16.77
CA VAL A 307 3.65 14.08 -17.81
C VAL A 307 5.08 14.33 -18.28
N ALA A 308 5.47 15.57 -18.53
CA ALA A 308 6.84 15.91 -18.96
C ALA A 308 7.89 15.55 -17.90
N ILE A 309 7.62 15.81 -16.62
CA ILE A 309 8.53 15.47 -15.52
C ILE A 309 8.55 13.95 -15.30
N TYR A 310 7.40 13.30 -15.38
CA TYR A 310 7.26 11.86 -15.23
C TYR A 310 8.01 11.11 -16.32
N THR A 311 7.99 11.57 -17.57
CA THR A 311 8.69 10.89 -18.67
C THR A 311 10.18 11.20 -18.72
N LEU A 312 10.66 12.19 -17.94
CA LEU A 312 12.07 12.62 -17.99
C LEU A 312 13.06 11.50 -17.62
N PRO A 313 12.89 10.72 -16.53
CA PRO A 313 13.73 9.56 -16.25
C PRO A 313 13.78 8.56 -17.39
N THR A 314 12.64 8.27 -18.01
CA THR A 314 12.56 7.38 -19.17
C THR A 314 13.34 7.96 -20.34
N VAL A 315 13.06 9.19 -20.76
CA VAL A 315 13.72 9.81 -21.92
C VAL A 315 15.24 9.89 -21.74
N LEU A 316 15.72 10.15 -20.53
CA LEU A 316 17.15 10.30 -20.25
C LEU A 316 17.88 8.97 -20.04
N CYS A 317 17.22 7.93 -19.50
CA CYS A 317 17.90 6.73 -19.01
C CYS A 317 17.44 5.42 -19.66
N TYR A 318 16.31 5.40 -20.38
CA TYR A 318 15.72 4.17 -20.90
C TYR A 318 16.09 3.87 -22.36
N LYS A 319 16.63 2.67 -22.61
CA LYS A 319 16.71 2.05 -23.95
C LYS A 319 16.39 0.54 -23.94
N GLY A 320 15.67 0.06 -22.92
CA GLY A 320 15.34 -1.36 -22.74
C GLY A 320 13.97 -1.78 -23.29
N ASN A 321 13.57 -3.02 -23.01
CA ASN A 321 12.23 -3.57 -23.32
C ASN A 321 11.37 -3.62 -22.04
N PHE A 322 10.81 -2.49 -21.61
CA PHE A 322 9.72 -2.48 -20.63
C PHE A 322 8.39 -2.73 -21.33
N SER A 323 7.61 -3.64 -20.77
CA SER A 323 6.27 -3.97 -21.26
C SER A 323 5.26 -3.61 -20.19
N LEU A 324 4.63 -2.45 -20.34
CA LEU A 324 3.46 -2.07 -19.55
C LEU A 324 2.36 -3.14 -19.64
N VAL A 325 2.28 -3.84 -20.78
CA VAL A 325 1.40 -4.99 -20.98
C VAL A 325 1.68 -6.12 -19.99
N ASN A 326 2.95 -6.38 -19.63
CA ASN A 326 3.31 -7.43 -18.69
C ASN A 326 2.91 -7.09 -17.25
N GLU A 327 3.08 -5.84 -16.82
CA GLU A 327 2.62 -5.38 -15.49
C GLU A 327 1.09 -5.41 -15.39
N PHE A 328 0.39 -4.93 -16.42
CA PHE A 328 -1.07 -5.03 -16.47
C PHE A 328 -1.54 -6.49 -16.50
N ALA A 329 -0.86 -7.35 -17.25
CA ALA A 329 -1.15 -8.78 -17.28
C ALA A 329 -1.00 -9.45 -15.90
N GLN A 330 -0.03 -9.04 -15.10
CA GLN A 330 0.15 -9.52 -13.73
C GLN A 330 -1.02 -9.10 -12.84
N ILE A 331 -1.37 -7.81 -12.84
CA ILE A 331 -2.50 -7.30 -12.03
C ILE A 331 -3.81 -8.00 -12.41
N CYS A 332 -4.03 -8.29 -13.70
CA CYS A 332 -5.28 -8.88 -14.18
C CYS A 332 -5.45 -10.36 -13.83
N GLN A 333 -4.37 -11.14 -13.74
CA GLN A 333 -4.45 -12.60 -13.53
C GLN A 333 -4.47 -13.00 -12.06
N PHE A 334 -3.82 -12.23 -11.19
CA PHE A 334 -3.57 -12.64 -9.82
C PHE A 334 -4.83 -12.79 -8.95
N PRO A 335 -5.83 -11.91 -9.05
CA PRO A 335 -7.09 -12.11 -8.31
C PRO A 335 -7.89 -13.34 -8.77
N ALA A 336 -7.51 -13.96 -9.88
CA ALA A 336 -8.15 -15.15 -10.42
C ALA A 336 -7.44 -16.45 -10.02
N THR A 337 -6.36 -16.41 -9.22
CA THR A 337 -5.66 -17.63 -8.76
C THR A 337 -6.37 -18.27 -7.58
N ASP A 338 -6.85 -17.47 -6.62
CA ASP A 338 -7.52 -17.95 -5.42
C ASP A 338 -8.58 -16.96 -4.91
N ILE A 339 -9.56 -17.48 -4.19
CA ILE A 339 -10.72 -16.72 -3.73
C ILE A 339 -10.26 -15.64 -2.73
N LEU A 340 -10.48 -14.36 -3.05
CA LEU A 340 -10.14 -13.23 -2.16
C LEU A 340 -8.64 -13.12 -1.79
N ILE A 341 -7.72 -13.69 -2.57
CA ILE A 341 -6.27 -13.58 -2.34
C ILE A 341 -5.80 -12.12 -2.18
N PHE A 342 -6.39 -11.20 -2.95
CA PHE A 342 -6.12 -9.76 -2.89
C PHE A 342 -6.53 -9.09 -1.56
N LEU A 343 -7.24 -9.79 -0.67
CA LEU A 343 -7.50 -9.35 0.71
C LEU A 343 -6.63 -10.08 1.73
N GLU A 344 -6.23 -11.30 1.43
CA GLU A 344 -5.39 -12.11 2.29
C GLU A 344 -3.93 -11.64 2.25
N THR A 345 -3.37 -11.33 1.07
CA THR A 345 -1.97 -10.88 1.01
C THR A 345 -1.76 -9.55 1.74
N PRO A 346 -2.66 -8.54 1.68
CA PRO A 346 -2.51 -7.36 2.52
C PRO A 346 -2.70 -7.65 4.00
N PHE A 347 -3.51 -8.63 4.39
CA PHE A 347 -3.61 -9.06 5.78
C PHE A 347 -2.29 -9.67 6.28
N VAL A 348 -1.68 -10.58 5.52
CA VAL A 348 -0.40 -11.20 5.87
C VAL A 348 0.70 -10.16 5.99
N TYR A 349 0.72 -9.19 5.08
CA TYR A 349 1.78 -8.19 5.01
C TYR A 349 1.58 -7.03 6.01
N LEU A 350 0.33 -6.58 6.26
CA LEU A 350 -0.01 -5.40 7.06
C LEU A 350 -0.64 -5.71 8.43
N GLY A 351 -1.15 -6.92 8.65
CA GLY A 351 -1.77 -7.37 9.89
C GLY A 351 -3.16 -6.79 10.18
N LEU A 352 -3.48 -6.61 11.47
CA LEU A 352 -4.79 -6.17 11.95
C LEU A 352 -5.19 -4.78 11.47
N GLY A 353 -4.24 -3.90 11.19
CA GLY A 353 -4.55 -2.56 10.69
C GLY A 353 -5.37 -2.60 9.40
N PHE A 354 -5.11 -3.57 8.53
CA PHE A 354 -5.91 -3.80 7.32
C PHE A 354 -7.33 -4.34 7.64
N VAL A 355 -7.45 -5.24 8.62
CA VAL A 355 -8.75 -5.74 9.10
C VAL A 355 -9.61 -4.60 9.65
N PHE A 356 -9.04 -3.69 10.44
CA PHE A 356 -9.73 -2.52 10.94
C PHE A 356 -10.20 -1.60 9.82
N LEU A 357 -9.37 -1.39 8.79
CA LEU A 357 -9.72 -0.63 7.60
C LEU A 357 -10.94 -1.25 6.89
N MET A 358 -10.97 -2.58 6.71
CA MET A 358 -12.10 -3.28 6.09
C MET A 358 -13.39 -3.18 6.92
N ILE A 359 -13.32 -3.44 8.24
CA ILE A 359 -14.50 -3.39 9.12
C ILE A 359 -15.09 -1.98 9.16
N LYS A 360 -14.23 -0.95 9.16
CA LYS A 360 -14.64 0.46 9.25
C LYS A 360 -14.66 1.16 7.90
N TRP A 361 -14.70 0.41 6.80
CA TRP A 361 -14.61 0.94 5.44
C TRP A 361 -15.60 2.07 5.15
N LYS A 362 -16.90 1.89 5.43
CA LYS A 362 -17.93 2.96 5.23
C LYS A 362 -17.61 4.24 5.99
N SER A 363 -16.99 4.16 7.17
CA SER A 363 -16.60 5.34 7.94
C SER A 363 -15.31 5.96 7.41
N VAL A 364 -14.34 5.15 6.99
CA VAL A 364 -13.11 5.62 6.34
C VAL A 364 -13.44 6.37 5.04
N CYS A 365 -14.30 5.83 4.17
CA CYS A 365 -14.75 6.51 2.95
C CYS A 365 -15.32 7.90 3.24
N ARG A 366 -16.14 8.01 4.30
CA ARG A 366 -16.73 9.29 4.73
C ARG A 366 -15.67 10.29 5.20
N GLU A 367 -14.72 9.85 6.02
CA GLU A 367 -13.60 10.69 6.47
C GLU A 367 -12.69 11.11 5.29
N THR A 368 -12.52 10.27 4.28
CA THR A 368 -11.78 10.61 3.05
C THR A 368 -12.52 11.66 2.22
N MET A 369 -13.83 11.48 1.95
CA MET A 369 -14.64 12.44 1.20
C MET A 369 -14.66 13.83 1.86
N ALA A 370 -14.63 13.88 3.19
CA ALA A 370 -14.56 15.12 3.95
C ALA A 370 -13.25 15.91 3.75
N ARG A 371 -12.20 15.29 3.20
CA ARG A 371 -10.90 15.94 2.92
C ARG A 371 -10.76 16.45 1.47
N GLY A 372 -11.75 16.19 0.62
CA GLY A 372 -11.85 16.76 -0.72
C GLY A 372 -11.48 15.82 -1.87
N THR A 373 -11.55 16.34 -3.09
CA THR A 373 -11.54 15.57 -4.33
C THR A 373 -10.21 14.85 -4.57
N GLY A 374 -9.07 15.47 -4.26
CA GLY A 374 -7.76 14.83 -4.43
C GLY A 374 -7.59 13.58 -3.57
N VAL A 375 -7.99 13.67 -2.30
CA VAL A 375 -7.95 12.53 -1.35
C VAL A 375 -8.94 11.45 -1.76
N TYR A 376 -10.13 11.83 -2.26
CA TYR A 376 -11.10 10.90 -2.81
C TYR A 376 -10.57 10.17 -4.06
N ALA A 377 -9.90 10.86 -4.98
CA ALA A 377 -9.30 10.24 -6.15
C ALA A 377 -8.22 9.21 -5.76
N ILE A 378 -7.40 9.51 -4.74
CA ILE A 378 -6.44 8.55 -4.18
C ILE A 378 -7.13 7.33 -3.58
N LEU A 379 -8.29 7.51 -2.91
CA LEU A 379 -9.09 6.39 -2.42
C LEU A 379 -9.62 5.51 -3.56
N ILE A 380 -10.06 6.11 -4.68
CA ILE A 380 -10.46 5.34 -5.88
C ILE A 380 -9.27 4.56 -6.44
N LEU A 381 -8.09 5.18 -6.56
CA LEU A 381 -6.88 4.47 -6.96
C LEU A 381 -6.54 3.33 -5.99
N ALA A 382 -6.66 3.56 -4.68
CA ALA A 382 -6.44 2.51 -3.67
C ALA A 382 -7.34 1.30 -3.90
N VAL A 383 -8.62 1.52 -4.23
CA VAL A 383 -9.56 0.43 -4.55
C VAL A 383 -9.16 -0.27 -5.84
N VAL A 384 -8.80 0.47 -6.90
CA VAL A 384 -8.36 -0.14 -8.17
C VAL A 384 -7.10 -1.00 -7.97
N PHE A 385 -6.08 -0.46 -7.31
CA PHE A 385 -4.81 -1.16 -7.10
C PHE A 385 -4.88 -2.24 -6.02
N LEU A 386 -5.92 -2.31 -5.18
CA LEU A 386 -6.09 -3.39 -4.20
C LEU A 386 -6.09 -4.79 -4.86
N ALA A 387 -6.42 -4.88 -6.15
CA ALA A 387 -6.33 -6.12 -6.93
C ALA A 387 -4.90 -6.66 -7.06
N ASP A 388 -3.88 -5.82 -6.89
CA ASP A 388 -2.49 -6.25 -6.88
C ASP A 388 -2.18 -7.02 -5.59
N ILE A 389 -1.79 -8.27 -5.74
CA ILE A 389 -1.51 -9.16 -4.60
C ILE A 389 -0.10 -8.96 -4.03
N GLU A 390 0.76 -8.17 -4.69
CA GLU A 390 2.03 -7.74 -4.13
C GLU A 390 1.83 -6.52 -3.22
N THR A 391 1.53 -6.75 -1.95
CA THR A 391 1.18 -5.66 -1.02
C THR A 391 2.24 -4.56 -0.91
N ARG A 392 3.53 -4.89 -1.12
CA ARG A 392 4.62 -3.91 -1.16
C ARG A 392 4.42 -2.82 -2.22
N LYS A 393 3.75 -3.11 -3.35
CA LYS A 393 3.44 -2.14 -4.41
C LYS A 393 2.33 -1.16 -4.01
N ILE A 394 1.44 -1.58 -3.09
CA ILE A 394 0.21 -0.84 -2.74
C ILE A 394 0.16 -0.31 -1.29
N ILE A 395 1.19 -0.60 -0.47
CA ILE A 395 1.28 -0.17 0.93
C ILE A 395 1.10 1.35 1.10
N TYR A 396 1.49 2.14 0.10
CA TYR A 396 1.36 3.60 0.13
C TYR A 396 -0.09 4.08 0.23
N PHE A 397 -1.02 3.36 -0.40
CA PHE A 397 -2.44 3.65 -0.27
C PHE A 397 -2.92 3.36 1.15
N TYR A 398 -2.45 2.26 1.75
CA TYR A 398 -2.75 1.94 3.14
C TYR A 398 -2.25 3.02 4.10
N ILE A 399 -0.98 3.45 3.97
CA ILE A 399 -0.40 4.55 4.77
C ILE A 399 -1.24 5.81 4.65
N PHE A 400 -1.68 6.14 3.43
CA PHE A 400 -2.49 7.32 3.16
C PHE A 400 -3.87 7.28 3.81
N LEU A 401 -4.46 6.09 3.98
CA LEU A 401 -5.77 5.90 4.63
C LEU A 401 -5.69 5.82 6.15
N LEU A 402 -4.51 5.62 6.74
CA LEU A 402 -4.37 5.50 8.20
C LEU A 402 -4.85 6.72 9.00
N PRO A 403 -4.62 7.98 8.59
CA PRO A 403 -5.16 9.13 9.33
C PRO A 403 -6.69 9.17 9.36
N MET A 404 -7.34 8.60 8.34
CA MET A 404 -8.80 8.53 8.22
C MET A 404 -9.31 7.42 9.14
N LEU A 405 -8.64 6.27 9.13
CA LEU A 405 -8.89 5.19 10.09
C LEU A 405 -8.67 5.65 11.54
N ALA A 406 -7.63 6.46 11.81
CA ALA A 406 -7.35 7.02 13.12
C ALA A 406 -8.52 7.85 13.67
N LYS A 407 -9.12 8.71 12.83
CA LYS A 407 -10.33 9.48 13.20
C LYS A 407 -11.52 8.58 13.53
N VAL A 408 -11.65 7.44 12.86
CA VAL A 408 -12.70 6.46 13.19
C VAL A 408 -12.40 5.77 14.52
N ILE A 409 -11.14 5.38 14.77
CA ILE A 409 -10.70 4.74 16.01
C ILE A 409 -10.87 5.67 17.22
N GLU A 410 -10.59 6.96 17.04
CA GLU A 410 -10.75 8.00 18.06
C GLU A 410 -12.18 8.05 18.63
N LYS A 411 -13.19 7.73 17.79
CA LYS A 411 -14.61 7.69 18.16
C LYS A 411 -15.04 6.40 18.85
N LEU A 412 -14.24 5.32 18.76
CA LEU A 412 -14.58 4.00 19.34
C LEU A 412 -14.31 3.89 20.84
N ASN A 413 -13.63 4.87 21.47
CA ASN A 413 -13.32 4.86 22.91
C ASN A 413 -12.68 3.56 23.43
N ILE A 414 -11.78 2.96 22.64
CA ILE A 414 -11.13 1.68 22.95
C ILE A 414 -10.46 1.71 24.34
N SER A 415 -10.73 0.67 25.14
CA SER A 415 -10.15 0.51 26.48
C SER A 415 -8.65 0.25 26.42
N ARG A 416 -7.93 0.53 27.51
CA ARG A 416 -6.46 0.35 27.57
C ARG A 416 -6.05 -1.11 27.35
N ALA A 417 -6.76 -2.06 27.96
CA ALA A 417 -6.48 -3.49 27.79
C ALA A 417 -6.61 -3.92 26.32
N ARG A 418 -7.71 -3.52 25.66
CA ARG A 418 -7.95 -3.83 24.24
C ARG A 418 -6.89 -3.20 23.33
N ALA A 419 -6.49 -1.96 23.60
CA ALA A 419 -5.41 -1.31 22.86
C ALA A 419 -4.09 -2.11 22.98
N ILE A 420 -3.73 -2.57 24.18
CA ILE A 420 -2.54 -3.41 24.39
C ILE A 420 -2.66 -4.74 23.63
N THR A 421 -3.81 -5.41 23.70
CA THR A 421 -4.06 -6.65 22.95
C THR A 421 -3.94 -6.46 21.44
N ILE A 422 -4.51 -5.39 20.88
CA ILE A 422 -4.38 -5.05 19.46
C ILE A 422 -2.91 -4.87 19.08
N VAL A 423 -2.16 -4.09 19.87
CA VAL A 423 -0.73 -3.85 19.61
C VAL A 423 0.09 -5.14 19.71
N ALA A 424 -0.18 -5.99 20.69
CA ALA A 424 0.52 -7.25 20.88
C ALA A 424 0.27 -8.23 19.71
N ILE A 425 -0.99 -8.36 19.28
CA ILE A 425 -1.34 -9.21 18.12
C ILE A 425 -0.75 -8.63 16.84
N GLN A 426 -0.83 -7.31 16.64
CA GLN A 426 -0.21 -6.65 15.48
C GLN A 426 1.31 -6.90 15.45
N LEU A 427 1.98 -6.80 16.61
CA LEU A 427 3.40 -7.08 16.72
C LEU A 427 3.72 -8.56 16.41
N PHE A 428 2.90 -9.49 16.88
CA PHE A 428 3.06 -10.91 16.55
C PHE A 428 2.88 -11.18 15.05
N LEU A 429 1.85 -10.60 14.43
CA LEU A 429 1.55 -10.68 12.99
C LEU A 429 2.54 -9.90 12.11
N SER A 430 3.51 -9.20 12.69
CA SER A 430 4.59 -8.60 11.90
C SER A 430 5.68 -9.61 11.51
N PHE A 431 5.64 -10.82 12.10
CA PHE A 431 6.60 -11.91 11.84
C PHE A 431 8.06 -11.52 12.02
N PHE A 432 8.37 -10.47 12.80
CA PHE A 432 9.74 -10.07 13.11
C PHE A 432 10.55 -11.21 13.78
N TRP A 433 9.85 -12.07 14.53
CA TRP A 433 10.40 -13.25 15.23
C TRP A 433 10.58 -14.47 14.31
N PHE A 434 9.99 -14.45 13.12
CA PHE A 434 10.01 -15.60 12.22
C PHE A 434 11.35 -15.68 11.49
N ARG A 435 12.03 -16.81 11.59
CA ARG A 435 13.31 -17.07 10.89
C ARG A 435 13.04 -17.53 9.46
N ILE A 436 13.53 -16.80 8.47
CA ILE A 436 13.39 -17.13 7.05
C ILE A 436 14.48 -18.12 6.66
N ASN A 437 15.74 -17.83 6.98
CA ASN A 437 16.89 -18.61 6.57
C ASN A 437 16.98 -19.93 7.36
N VAL A 438 16.74 -21.02 6.65
CA VAL A 438 16.87 -22.41 7.10
C VAL A 438 17.70 -23.19 6.09
N ASP A 439 18.10 -24.41 6.45
CA ASP A 439 18.83 -25.29 5.55
C ASP A 439 18.04 -25.53 4.24
N GLY A 440 18.73 -25.49 3.10
CA GLY A 440 18.11 -25.65 1.77
C GLY A 440 17.55 -24.36 1.15
N ILE A 441 17.48 -23.24 1.87
CA ILE A 441 16.84 -22.02 1.33
C ILE A 441 17.67 -21.37 0.21
N LYS A 442 19.00 -21.43 0.30
CA LYS A 442 19.90 -20.83 -0.69
C LYS A 442 19.80 -21.58 -2.01
N GLU A 443 19.77 -22.90 -1.93
CA GLU A 443 19.58 -23.81 -3.06
C GLU A 443 18.21 -23.58 -3.69
N ALA A 444 17.16 -23.46 -2.87
CA ALA A 444 15.81 -23.20 -3.34
C ALA A 444 15.68 -21.84 -4.06
N PHE A 445 16.38 -20.78 -3.60
CA PHE A 445 16.38 -19.48 -4.26
C PHE A 445 17.19 -19.44 -5.56
N ALA A 446 18.18 -20.31 -5.70
CA ALA A 446 19.04 -20.36 -6.88
C ALA A 446 18.38 -21.03 -8.09
N THR A 447 17.22 -21.70 -7.94
CA THR A 447 16.59 -22.47 -9.03
C THR A 447 15.90 -21.60 -10.07
N TYR A 448 15.39 -20.42 -9.69
CA TYR A 448 14.50 -19.61 -10.54
C TYR A 448 13.28 -20.36 -11.07
N ASP A 449 12.84 -21.39 -10.32
CA ASP A 449 11.69 -22.23 -10.66
C ASP A 449 10.52 -21.92 -9.72
N ASN A 450 9.37 -21.54 -10.32
CA ASN A 450 8.15 -21.26 -9.57
C ASN A 450 7.68 -22.48 -8.78
N GLU A 451 7.81 -23.70 -9.29
CA GLU A 451 7.35 -24.91 -8.60
C GLU A 451 8.17 -25.13 -7.31
N VAL A 452 9.47 -24.82 -7.35
CA VAL A 452 10.33 -24.84 -6.15
C VAL A 452 9.96 -23.71 -5.19
N TYR A 453 9.66 -22.52 -5.71
CA TYR A 453 9.25 -21.39 -4.87
C TYR A 453 7.95 -21.67 -4.10
N MET A 454 7.04 -22.45 -4.67
CA MET A 454 5.78 -22.88 -4.02
C MET A 454 5.97 -23.91 -2.91
N GLN A 455 7.19 -24.41 -2.68
CA GLN A 455 7.46 -25.45 -1.69
C GLN A 455 8.32 -24.94 -0.53
N MET A 456 8.33 -25.69 0.58
CA MET A 456 9.31 -25.48 1.64
C MET A 456 10.70 -25.94 1.15
N PRO A 457 11.79 -25.24 1.47
CA PRO A 457 11.87 -24.11 2.41
C PRO A 457 11.59 -22.72 1.82
N ALA A 458 11.44 -22.57 0.50
CA ALA A 458 11.29 -21.26 -0.16
C ALA A 458 10.06 -20.46 0.32
N GLN A 459 8.98 -21.15 0.67
CA GLN A 459 7.76 -20.55 1.22
C GLN A 459 7.99 -19.74 2.50
N ARG A 460 9.08 -19.97 3.25
CA ARG A 460 9.39 -19.13 4.42
C ARG A 460 9.61 -17.65 4.06
N TYR A 461 9.99 -17.36 2.82
CA TYR A 461 10.06 -16.01 2.28
C TYR A 461 8.83 -15.70 1.41
N TYR A 462 8.48 -16.60 0.49
CA TYR A 462 7.46 -16.33 -0.51
C TYR A 462 6.02 -16.35 0.00
N MET A 463 5.76 -16.88 1.20
CA MET A 463 4.44 -16.77 1.83
C MET A 463 4.02 -15.31 2.12
N PHE A 464 4.95 -14.36 2.05
CA PHE A 464 4.71 -12.93 2.18
C PHE A 464 4.69 -12.19 0.82
N GLN A 465 4.93 -12.89 -0.28
CA GLN A 465 5.03 -12.34 -1.63
C GLN A 465 3.91 -12.96 -2.48
N GLY A 466 2.74 -12.33 -2.49
CA GLY A 466 1.49 -12.88 -3.04
C GLY A 466 1.61 -13.78 -4.28
N PRO A 467 2.30 -13.37 -5.37
CA PRO A 467 2.40 -14.15 -6.60
C PRO A 467 3.07 -15.51 -6.45
N TRP A 468 3.90 -15.70 -5.42
CA TRP A 468 4.67 -16.91 -5.17
C TRP A 468 4.26 -17.62 -3.87
N GLN A 469 3.17 -17.20 -3.25
CA GLN A 469 2.62 -17.90 -2.10
C GLN A 469 1.93 -19.19 -2.56
N SER A 470 2.18 -20.29 -1.87
CA SER A 470 1.52 -21.57 -2.12
C SER A 470 0.05 -21.56 -1.71
N HIS A 471 -0.76 -22.45 -2.30
CA HIS A 471 -2.17 -22.62 -1.93
C HIS A 471 -2.34 -22.99 -0.45
N GLU A 472 -1.46 -23.83 0.09
CA GLU A 472 -1.49 -24.24 1.51
C GLU A 472 -1.27 -23.06 2.46
N MET A 473 -0.27 -22.22 2.18
CA MET A 473 0.00 -21.02 3.00
C MET A 473 -1.14 -20.01 2.87
N TYR A 474 -1.67 -19.81 1.66
CA TYR A 474 -2.83 -18.95 1.42
C TYR A 474 -4.05 -19.40 2.24
N LEU A 475 -4.41 -20.69 2.22
CA LEU A 475 -5.55 -21.21 2.98
C LEU A 475 -5.36 -21.00 4.49
N THR A 476 -4.13 -21.22 4.98
CA THR A 476 -3.77 -21.01 6.39
C THR A 476 -4.00 -19.55 6.80
N PHE A 477 -3.45 -18.61 6.03
CA PHE A 477 -3.57 -17.19 6.36
C PHE A 477 -4.96 -16.62 6.12
N MET A 478 -5.69 -17.11 5.11
CA MET A 478 -7.09 -16.76 4.89
C MET A 478 -7.94 -17.16 6.11
N PHE A 479 -7.74 -18.37 6.63
CA PHE A 479 -8.43 -18.84 7.83
C PHE A 479 -8.13 -17.94 9.05
N VAL A 480 -6.85 -17.59 9.27
CA VAL A 480 -6.44 -16.68 10.33
C VAL A 480 -7.05 -15.28 10.14
N ALA A 481 -7.07 -14.76 8.91
CA ALA A 481 -7.67 -13.46 8.57
C ALA A 481 -9.16 -13.42 8.92
N LEU A 482 -9.90 -14.49 8.59
CA LEU A 482 -11.33 -14.60 8.88
C LEU A 482 -11.58 -14.62 10.40
N ILE A 483 -10.80 -15.36 11.18
CA ILE A 483 -10.91 -15.37 12.65
C ILE A 483 -10.80 -13.95 13.21
N PHE A 484 -9.77 -13.21 12.81
CA PHE A 484 -9.59 -11.84 13.28
C PHE A 484 -10.70 -10.91 12.80
N PHE A 485 -11.13 -11.04 11.54
CA PHE A 485 -12.23 -10.25 11.00
C PHE A 485 -13.51 -10.41 11.83
N PHE A 486 -13.93 -11.65 12.11
CA PHE A 486 -15.14 -11.91 12.89
C PHE A 486 -14.98 -11.55 14.37
N ALA A 487 -13.84 -11.87 14.99
CA ALA A 487 -13.57 -11.54 16.39
C ALA A 487 -13.64 -10.02 16.62
N TYR A 488 -12.96 -9.23 15.79
CA TYR A 488 -12.96 -7.77 15.93
C TYR A 488 -14.29 -7.13 15.52
N ARG A 489 -15.01 -7.69 14.54
CA ARG A 489 -16.36 -7.22 14.19
C ARG A 489 -17.32 -7.39 15.37
N GLY A 490 -17.24 -8.52 16.08
CA GLY A 490 -18.03 -8.77 17.29
C GLY A 490 -17.75 -7.74 18.39
N ILE A 491 -16.46 -7.54 18.72
CA ILE A 491 -16.02 -6.60 19.76
C ILE A 491 -16.45 -5.16 19.46
N LEU A 492 -16.34 -4.74 18.20
CA LEU A 492 -16.63 -3.37 17.79
C LEU A 492 -18.13 -3.07 17.70
N LYS A 493 -19.00 -4.07 17.57
CA LYS A 493 -20.46 -3.90 17.55
C LYS A 493 -21.02 -3.59 18.94
N THR A 494 -20.44 -4.19 19.98
CA THR A 494 -20.87 -3.99 21.38
C THR A 494 -20.58 -2.57 21.87
N GLU A 495 -19.54 -1.92 21.35
CA GLU A 495 -19.17 -0.55 21.75
C GLU A 495 -20.08 0.51 21.11
N SER A 496 -20.48 0.34 19.84
CA SER A 496 -21.40 1.28 19.19
C SER A 496 -22.78 1.35 19.87
N SER A 497 -23.27 0.22 20.39
CA SER A 497 -24.55 0.17 21.10
C SER A 497 -24.54 0.86 22.46
N CYS A 498 -23.39 0.89 23.16
CA CYS A 498 -23.27 1.60 24.43
C CYS A 498 -23.09 3.12 24.26
N GLY A 499 -22.44 3.57 23.18
CA GLY A 499 -22.25 5.00 22.90
C GLY A 499 -23.53 5.74 22.51
N GLU A 500 -24.39 5.12 21.70
CA GLU A 500 -25.66 5.72 21.28
C GLU A 500 -26.68 5.85 22.43
N THR A 501 -26.61 4.98 23.45
CA THR A 501 -27.49 5.08 24.63
C THR A 501 -27.12 6.27 25.53
N GLU A 502 -25.82 6.56 25.70
CA GLU A 502 -25.38 7.72 26.49
C GLU A 502 -25.67 9.07 25.81
N GLU A 503 -25.56 9.13 24.48
CA GLU A 503 -25.83 10.37 23.72
C GLU A 503 -27.33 10.69 23.66
N ASN A 504 -28.19 9.66 23.52
CA ASN A 504 -29.64 9.83 23.62
C ASN A 504 -30.08 10.25 25.03
N ASN A 505 -29.53 9.66 26.09
CA ASN A 505 -29.86 10.04 27.47
C ASN A 505 -29.40 11.47 27.83
N LYS A 506 -28.31 11.97 27.24
CA LYS A 506 -27.90 13.39 27.40
C LYS A 506 -28.81 14.34 26.65
N THR A 507 -29.33 13.93 25.49
CA THR A 507 -30.23 14.74 24.68
C THR A 507 -31.63 14.81 25.29
N GLU A 508 -32.10 13.73 25.93
CA GLU A 508 -33.36 13.74 26.69
C GLU A 508 -33.25 14.55 27.99
N ASN A 509 -32.16 14.42 28.75
CA ASN A 509 -31.97 15.21 29.98
C ASN A 509 -31.78 16.72 29.73
N ASN A 510 -31.34 17.12 28.53
CA ASN A 510 -31.31 18.53 28.12
C ASN A 510 -32.63 19.04 27.53
N LYS A 511 -33.60 18.16 27.24
CA LYS A 511 -34.97 18.55 26.85
C LYS A 511 -35.93 18.64 28.05
N LEU A 512 -35.54 18.07 29.19
CA LEU A 512 -36.29 18.10 30.45
C LEU A 512 -35.82 19.20 31.41
N LYS A 513 -34.90 20.06 30.97
CA LYS A 513 -34.51 21.33 31.60
C LYS A 513 -34.85 22.47 30.67
#